data_AF-A0A920VHI1-F1
#
_entry.id   AF-A0A920VHI1-F1
#
_cell.length_a   1.000
_cell.length_b   1.000
_cell.length_c   1.000
_cell.angle_alpha   90.00
_cell.angle_beta   90.00
_cell.angle_gamma   90.00
#
_symmetry.space_group_name_H-M   'P 1'
#
loop_
_entity.id
_entity.type
_entity.pdbx_description
1 polymer ?
#
loop_
_entity_poly.entity_id
_entity_poly.type
_entity_poly.pdbx_seq_one_letter_code
_entity_poly.pdbx_strand_id
1 'polypeptide(L)'
;MAFISILGTISADFNPAVPLGAWVLGHRPGRDVVPIVPAQVVGAVVGTVVANLMFDLDAVSWSTTEGSGGHLWLAEVLATVGLLLVVFALVRTARMAHIPYVVAAYIGAAYYFTSSTSFANPAVTVGRAFSDTFAGIDPSCAPMFIVMQLVGVGVASVLLLALFPVSAPTD
;
A
#
# COMPACT_ATOMS: atom_id res chain seq x y z
N MET A 1 8.10 9.00 0.82
CA MET A 1 8.32 10.45 1.02
C MET A 1 8.54 11.17 -0.30
N ALA A 2 9.69 11.02 -0.96
CA ALA A 2 10.08 11.83 -2.13
C ALA A 2 8.99 11.89 -3.23
N PHE A 3 8.52 10.75 -3.72
CA PHE A 3 7.49 10.72 -4.77
C PHE A 3 6.14 11.27 -4.30
N ILE A 4 5.73 11.01 -3.06
CA ILE A 4 4.50 11.59 -2.48
C ILE A 4 4.61 13.12 -2.44
N SER A 5 5.78 13.66 -2.07
CA SER A 5 6.00 15.11 -2.01
C SER A 5 5.97 15.79 -3.38
N ILE A 6 6.63 15.22 -4.40
CA ILE A 6 6.78 15.88 -5.71
C ILE A 6 5.62 15.61 -6.67
N LEU A 7 4.93 14.47 -6.53
CA LEU A 7 3.79 14.09 -7.37
C LEU A 7 2.44 14.34 -6.69
N GLY A 8 2.43 14.82 -5.44
CA GLY A 8 1.21 15.06 -4.65
C GLY A 8 0.17 15.99 -5.27
N THR A 9 0.57 16.89 -6.17
CA THR A 9 -0.35 17.77 -6.92
C THR A 9 -0.97 17.11 -8.15
N ILE A 10 -0.47 15.94 -8.57
CA ILE A 10 -0.95 15.15 -9.71
C ILE A 10 -1.65 13.88 -9.21
N SER A 11 -0.90 13.02 -8.54
CA SER A 11 -1.35 11.81 -7.83
C SER A 11 -0.24 11.31 -6.93
N ALA A 12 -0.59 10.92 -5.70
CA ALA A 12 0.36 10.35 -4.75
C ALA A 12 -0.12 9.07 -4.07
N ASP A 13 -1.02 8.34 -4.73
CA ASP A 13 -1.63 7.14 -4.13
C ASP A 13 -0.63 5.97 -4.04
N PHE A 14 0.14 5.71 -5.11
CA PHE A 14 1.20 4.68 -5.25
C PHE A 14 0.92 3.27 -4.68
N ASN A 15 -0.32 2.98 -4.31
CA ASN A 15 -0.74 1.78 -3.60
C ASN A 15 -2.26 1.62 -3.79
N PRO A 16 -2.75 0.50 -4.36
CA PRO A 16 -4.18 0.28 -4.58
C PRO A 16 -5.05 0.31 -3.31
N ALA A 17 -4.49 0.06 -2.13
CA ALA A 17 -5.21 0.15 -0.86
C ALA A 17 -5.62 1.60 -0.51
N VAL A 18 -4.82 2.59 -0.91
CA VAL A 18 -5.06 4.02 -0.63
C VAL A 18 -6.28 4.58 -1.38
N PRO A 19 -6.37 4.50 -2.73
CA PRO A 19 -7.52 5.00 -3.46
C PRO A 19 -8.78 4.17 -3.17
N LEU A 20 -8.64 2.87 -2.86
CA LEU A 20 -9.75 2.04 -2.39
C LEU A 20 -10.28 2.54 -1.03
N GLY A 21 -9.39 2.78 -0.06
CA GLY A 21 -9.77 3.38 1.22
C GLY A 21 -10.39 4.76 1.04
N ALA A 22 -9.87 5.58 0.11
CA ALA A 22 -10.43 6.90 -0.19
C ALA A 22 -11.86 6.77 -0.73
N TRP A 23 -12.12 5.78 -1.58
CA TRP A 23 -13.47 5.49 -2.07
C TRP A 23 -14.41 5.01 -0.97
N VAL A 24 -13.99 4.02 -0.17
CA VAL A 24 -14.79 3.48 0.96
C VAL A 24 -15.14 4.58 1.96
N LEU A 25 -14.24 5.53 2.19
CA LEU A 25 -14.43 6.65 3.11
C LEU A 25 -15.07 7.88 2.46
N GLY A 26 -15.53 7.80 1.21
CA GLY A 26 -16.23 8.90 0.52
C GLY A 26 -15.35 10.07 0.08
N HIS A 27 -14.03 9.92 0.07
CA HIS A 27 -13.07 10.95 -0.37
C HIS A 27 -12.80 10.93 -1.88
N ARG A 28 -13.20 9.86 -2.59
CA ARG A 28 -13.00 9.70 -4.03
C ARG A 28 -14.14 8.92 -4.67
N PRO A 29 -14.67 9.30 -5.83
CA PRO A 29 -15.66 8.47 -6.52
C PRO A 29 -15.01 7.20 -7.07
N GLY A 30 -15.73 6.07 -7.02
CA GLY A 30 -15.18 4.76 -7.40
C GLY A 30 -14.69 4.68 -8.85
N ARG A 31 -15.29 5.47 -9.75
CA ARG A 31 -14.87 5.58 -11.16
C ARG A 31 -13.43 6.06 -11.33
N ASP A 32 -12.90 6.81 -10.37
CA ASP A 32 -11.52 7.33 -10.39
C ASP A 32 -10.53 6.30 -9.82
N VAL A 33 -11.00 5.27 -9.10
CA VAL A 33 -10.17 4.19 -8.54
C VAL A 33 -9.83 3.16 -9.61
N VAL A 34 -10.78 2.79 -10.45
CA VAL A 34 -10.59 1.76 -11.48
C VAL A 34 -9.36 2.00 -12.38
N PRO A 35 -9.14 3.19 -12.96
CA PRO A 35 -7.99 3.42 -13.82
C PRO A 35 -6.66 3.53 -13.07
N ILE A 36 -6.66 3.86 -11.77
CA ILE A 36 -5.42 4.09 -11.03
C ILE A 36 -4.73 2.78 -10.62
N VAL A 37 -5.51 1.75 -10.32
CA VAL A 37 -4.99 0.42 -9.90
C VAL A 37 -4.08 -0.20 -10.97
N PRO A 38 -4.48 -0.34 -12.25
CA PRO A 38 -3.59 -0.89 -13.26
C PRO A 38 -2.35 -0.01 -13.51
N ALA A 39 -2.49 1.32 -13.45
CA ALA A 39 -1.34 2.22 -13.56
C ALA A 39 -0.32 1.98 -12.43
N GLN A 40 -0.79 1.78 -11.20
CA GLN A 40 0.06 1.45 -10.05
C GLN A 40 0.74 0.07 -10.21
N VAL A 41 0.00 -0.94 -10.67
CA VAL A 41 0.55 -2.29 -10.92
C VAL A 41 1.61 -2.26 -12.01
N VAL A 42 1.32 -1.62 -13.15
CA VAL A 42 2.29 -1.45 -14.24
C VAL A 42 3.52 -0.70 -13.76
N GLY A 43 3.34 0.40 -13.03
CA GLY A 43 4.44 1.17 -12.45
C GLY A 43 5.29 0.33 -11.50
N ALA A 44 4.68 -0.51 -10.66
CA ALA A 44 5.40 -1.41 -9.75
C ALA A 44 6.20 -2.48 -10.51
N VAL A 45 5.61 -3.11 -11.54
CA VAL A 45 6.31 -4.10 -12.39
C VAL A 45 7.48 -3.45 -13.13
N VAL A 46 7.25 -2.31 -13.80
CA VAL A 46 8.32 -1.58 -14.50
C VAL A 46 9.42 -1.16 -13.52
N GLY A 47 9.05 -0.67 -12.34
CA GLY A 47 10.01 -0.33 -11.29
C GLY A 47 10.86 -1.53 -10.85
N THR A 48 10.25 -2.70 -10.66
CA THR A 48 10.97 -3.94 -10.35
C THR A 48 11.94 -4.33 -11.48
N VAL A 49 11.50 -4.28 -12.74
CA VAL A 49 12.36 -4.59 -13.90
C VAL A 49 13.57 -3.66 -13.96
N VAL A 50 13.34 -2.35 -13.79
CA VAL A 50 14.41 -1.35 -13.75
C VAL A 50 15.36 -1.61 -12.59
N ALA A 51 14.83 -1.98 -11.41
CA ALA A 51 15.66 -2.33 -10.26
C ALA A 51 16.53 -3.57 -10.54
N ASN A 52 15.97 -4.63 -11.09
CA ASN A 52 16.73 -5.84 -11.45
C ASN A 52 17.90 -5.48 -12.39
N LEU A 53 17.62 -4.74 -13.46
CA LEU A 53 18.66 -4.29 -14.41
C LEU A 53 19.71 -3.41 -13.75
N MET A 54 19.31 -2.51 -12.84
CA MET A 54 20.23 -1.64 -12.09
C MET A 54 21.20 -2.44 -11.19
N PHE A 55 20.79 -3.64 -10.75
CA PHE A 55 21.60 -4.55 -9.94
C PHE A 55 22.24 -5.69 -10.74
N ASP A 56 22.30 -5.58 -12.08
CA ASP A 56 22.90 -6.58 -12.99
C ASP A 56 22.25 -7.98 -12.87
N LEU A 57 20.92 -8.00 -12.69
CA LEU A 57 20.09 -9.20 -12.70
C LEU A 57 19.29 -9.29 -14.00
N ASP A 58 18.72 -10.48 -14.27
CA ASP A 58 17.76 -10.65 -15.35
C ASP A 58 16.59 -9.69 -15.22
N ALA A 59 16.17 -9.09 -16.35
CA ALA A 59 15.10 -8.09 -16.38
C ALA A 59 13.83 -8.58 -15.67
N VAL A 60 13.50 -9.86 -15.85
CA VAL A 60 12.40 -10.55 -15.17
C VAL A 60 12.89 -11.89 -14.67
N SER A 61 12.68 -12.15 -13.38
CA SER A 61 12.88 -13.47 -12.79
C SER A 61 11.72 -13.77 -11.83
N TRP A 62 11.06 -14.90 -12.02
CA TRP A 62 9.95 -15.29 -11.13
C TRP A 62 10.48 -15.63 -9.75
N SER A 63 9.94 -14.98 -8.72
CA SER A 63 10.39 -15.23 -7.36
C SER A 63 9.99 -16.61 -6.86
N THR A 64 10.90 -17.22 -6.10
CA THR A 64 10.72 -18.47 -5.36
C THR A 64 10.60 -18.25 -3.85
N THR A 65 10.60 -16.99 -3.41
CA THR A 65 10.56 -16.60 -2.00
C THR A 65 9.19 -16.93 -1.41
N GLU A 66 9.12 -17.98 -0.58
CA GLU A 66 7.87 -18.36 0.08
C GLU A 66 7.35 -17.25 1.00
N GLY A 67 6.03 -17.04 0.95
CA GLY A 67 5.34 -16.01 1.73
C GLY A 67 4.00 -16.52 2.23
N SER A 68 3.97 -17.70 2.87
CA SER A 68 2.72 -18.30 3.37
C SER A 68 2.78 -18.58 4.88
N GLY A 69 1.74 -18.16 5.59
CA GLY A 69 1.61 -18.40 7.02
C GLY A 69 0.71 -17.38 7.71
N GLY A 70 -0.06 -17.82 8.71
CA GLY A 70 -1.03 -16.96 9.41
C GLY A 70 -0.41 -15.71 10.05
N HIS A 71 0.83 -15.80 10.53
CA HIS A 71 1.56 -14.66 11.08
C HIS A 71 1.95 -13.62 10.01
N LEU A 72 2.21 -14.03 8.77
CA LEU A 72 2.49 -13.13 7.64
C LEU A 72 1.22 -12.44 7.16
N TRP A 73 0.12 -13.19 7.11
CA TRP A 73 -1.20 -12.66 6.76
C TRP A 73 -1.68 -11.61 7.75
N LEU A 74 -1.54 -11.89 9.05
CA LEU A 74 -1.84 -10.92 10.10
C LEU A 74 -0.96 -9.67 9.98
N ALA A 75 0.33 -9.84 9.70
CA ALA A 75 1.25 -8.74 9.47
C ALA A 75 0.78 -7.82 8.33
N GLU A 76 0.32 -8.37 7.20
CA GLU A 76 -0.20 -7.58 6.08
C GLU A 76 -1.48 -6.80 6.44
N VAL A 77 -2.37 -7.40 7.24
CA VAL A 77 -3.55 -6.69 7.79
C VAL A 77 -3.09 -5.51 8.63
N LEU A 78 -2.22 -5.74 9.62
CA LEU A 78 -1.78 -4.70 10.57
C LEU A 78 -1.00 -3.58 9.88
N ALA A 79 -0.14 -3.93 8.92
CA ALA A 79 0.60 -2.98 8.12
C ALA A 79 -0.32 -2.09 7.27
N THR A 80 -1.31 -2.69 6.61
CA THR A 80 -2.28 -1.93 5.81
C THR A 80 -3.17 -1.06 6.69
N VAL A 81 -3.58 -1.57 7.87
CA VAL A 81 -4.37 -0.81 8.83
C VAL A 81 -3.65 0.45 9.28
N GLY A 82 -2.41 0.34 9.75
CA GLY A 82 -1.69 1.52 10.22
C GLY A 82 -1.33 2.48 9.09
N LEU A 83 -1.04 1.98 7.88
CA LEU A 83 -0.82 2.84 6.71
C LEU A 83 -2.03 3.73 6.43
N LEU A 84 -3.23 3.13 6.36
CA LEU A 84 -4.45 3.87 6.05
C LEU A 84 -4.89 4.75 7.22
N LEU A 85 -4.66 4.33 8.46
CA LEU A 85 -4.86 5.20 9.63
C LEU A 85 -3.98 6.45 9.53
N VAL A 86 -2.69 6.30 9.23
CA VAL A 86 -1.77 7.44 9.04
C VAL A 86 -2.28 8.37 7.95
N VAL A 87 -2.61 7.84 6.77
CA VAL A 87 -3.07 8.65 5.64
C VAL A 87 -4.36 9.40 5.99
N PHE A 88 -5.42 8.67 6.36
CA PHE A 88 -6.75 9.26 6.49
C PHE A 88 -6.97 10.00 7.81
N ALA A 89 -6.27 9.67 8.89
CA ALA A 89 -6.30 10.51 10.08
C ALA A 89 -5.70 11.89 9.80
N LEU A 90 -4.59 11.96 9.04
CA LEU A 90 -4.00 13.23 8.63
C LEU A 90 -4.92 14.01 7.67
N VAL A 91 -5.61 13.32 6.76
CA VAL A 91 -6.62 13.95 5.90
C VAL A 91 -7.78 14.53 6.74
N ARG A 92 -8.41 13.73 7.60
CA ARG A 92 -9.57 14.15 8.41
C ARG A 92 -9.25 15.21 9.45
N THR A 93 -7.99 15.31 9.87
CA THR A 93 -7.52 16.34 10.81
C THR A 93 -6.84 17.52 10.12
N ALA A 94 -7.00 17.68 8.81
CA ALA A 94 -6.46 18.78 8.01
C ALA A 94 -4.92 18.97 8.11
N ARG A 95 -4.18 17.87 8.28
CA ARG A 95 -2.71 17.84 8.43
C ARG A 95 -2.01 17.16 7.24
N MET A 96 -2.54 17.36 6.03
CA MET A 96 -2.08 16.67 4.82
C MET A 96 -0.62 16.95 4.47
N ALA A 97 -0.08 18.11 4.85
CA ALA A 97 1.34 18.45 4.67
C ALA A 97 2.30 17.45 5.35
N HIS A 98 1.81 16.64 6.29
CA HIS A 98 2.61 15.65 7.00
C HIS A 98 2.61 14.26 6.36
N ILE A 99 1.69 13.99 5.43
CA ILE A 99 1.54 12.67 4.80
C ILE A 99 2.86 12.13 4.23
N PRO A 100 3.67 12.89 3.47
CA PRO A 100 4.83 12.32 2.80
C PRO A 100 5.86 11.68 3.74
N TYR A 101 6.13 12.30 4.88
CA TYR A 101 7.14 11.83 5.81
C TYR A 101 6.56 10.89 6.87
N VAL A 102 5.31 11.06 7.32
CA VAL A 102 4.69 10.13 8.27
C VAL A 102 4.41 8.78 7.60
N VAL A 103 3.95 8.77 6.34
CA VAL A 103 3.79 7.53 5.57
C VAL A 103 5.13 6.84 5.38
N ALA A 104 6.20 7.58 5.05
CA ALA A 104 7.53 6.98 4.90
C ALA A 104 8.07 6.41 6.21
N ALA A 105 7.91 7.13 7.33
CA ALA A 105 8.29 6.66 8.64
C ALA A 105 7.50 5.40 9.05
N TYR A 106 6.19 5.38 8.76
CA TYR A 106 5.35 4.23 9.04
C TYR A 106 5.76 3.00 8.23
N ILE A 107 5.94 3.13 6.90
CA ILE A 107 6.38 2.01 6.04
C ILE A 107 7.77 1.53 6.45
N GLY A 108 8.69 2.45 6.76
CA GLY A 108 10.01 2.11 7.28
C GLY A 108 9.94 1.33 8.60
N ALA A 109 9.09 1.75 9.54
CA ALA A 109 8.87 1.02 10.78
C ALA A 109 8.21 -0.35 10.54
N ALA A 110 7.19 -0.41 9.68
CA ALA A 110 6.44 -1.62 9.37
C ALA A 110 7.34 -2.69 8.74
N TYR A 111 8.32 -2.31 7.92
CA TYR A 111 9.35 -3.21 7.44
C TYR A 111 10.08 -3.95 8.58
N TYR A 112 10.31 -3.28 9.72
CA TYR A 112 11.00 -3.87 10.87
C TYR A 112 10.07 -4.59 11.86
N PHE A 113 8.88 -4.06 12.15
CA PHE A 113 8.02 -4.64 13.19
C PHE A 113 7.11 -5.75 12.69
N THR A 114 6.96 -5.92 11.37
CA THR A 114 6.13 -6.98 10.81
C THR A 114 6.96 -8.17 10.35
N SER A 115 6.41 -9.37 10.56
CA SER A 115 7.02 -10.63 10.12
C SER A 115 7.06 -10.80 8.60
N SER A 116 6.21 -10.08 7.85
CA SER A 116 6.16 -10.13 6.39
C SER A 116 7.10 -9.15 5.70
N THR A 117 7.83 -8.30 6.44
CA THR A 117 8.52 -7.11 5.90
C THR A 117 7.59 -6.07 5.26
N SER A 118 6.30 -6.10 5.62
CA SER A 118 5.23 -5.15 5.29
C SER A 118 5.16 -4.76 3.81
N PHE A 119 4.42 -5.54 3.02
CA PHE A 119 4.13 -5.16 1.65
C PHE A 119 3.07 -4.06 1.66
N ALA A 120 1.96 -4.29 2.37
CA ALA A 120 0.86 -3.36 2.62
C ALA A 120 0.34 -2.65 1.35
N ASN A 121 0.58 -3.24 0.17
CA ASN A 121 0.43 -2.61 -1.12
C ASN A 121 0.22 -3.68 -2.21
N PRO A 122 -1.00 -3.79 -2.76
CA PRO A 122 -1.30 -4.80 -3.76
C PRO A 122 -0.44 -4.68 -5.03
N ALA A 123 -0.13 -3.47 -5.47
CA ALA A 123 0.69 -3.26 -6.67
C ALA A 123 2.15 -3.71 -6.46
N VAL A 124 2.73 -3.36 -5.32
CA VAL A 124 4.08 -3.82 -4.95
C VAL A 124 4.11 -5.33 -4.76
N THR A 125 3.05 -5.93 -4.21
CA THR A 125 2.94 -7.38 -4.06
C THR A 125 3.00 -8.09 -5.41
N VAL A 126 2.31 -7.56 -6.43
CA VAL A 126 2.42 -8.07 -7.81
C VAL A 126 3.82 -7.82 -8.37
N GLY A 127 4.35 -6.59 -8.25
CA GLY A 127 5.66 -6.24 -8.79
C GLY A 127 6.80 -7.09 -8.22
N ARG A 128 6.76 -7.43 -6.93
CA ARG A 128 7.77 -8.27 -6.25
C ARG A 128 7.80 -9.71 -6.77
N ALA A 129 6.73 -10.19 -7.40
CA ALA A 129 6.72 -11.52 -8.00
C ALA A 129 7.65 -11.65 -9.24
N PHE A 130 8.06 -10.52 -9.84
CA PHE A 130 8.93 -10.45 -11.02
C PHE A 130 10.42 -10.29 -10.67
N SER A 131 10.81 -10.48 -9.40
CA SER A 131 12.21 -10.45 -8.96
C SER A 131 12.50 -11.55 -7.95
N ASP A 132 13.40 -12.47 -8.29
CA ASP A 132 13.87 -13.53 -7.39
C ASP A 132 15.03 -13.05 -6.51
N THR A 133 14.71 -12.17 -5.56
CA THR A 133 15.64 -11.62 -4.58
C THR A 133 15.07 -11.75 -3.17
N PHE A 134 15.77 -11.25 -2.14
CA PHE A 134 15.23 -11.14 -0.78
C PHE A 134 13.95 -10.29 -0.73
N ALA A 135 13.75 -9.41 -1.72
CA ALA A 135 12.55 -8.62 -1.89
C ALA A 135 11.49 -9.33 -2.76
N GLY A 136 11.66 -10.59 -3.14
CA GLY A 136 10.69 -11.33 -3.93
C GLY A 136 9.47 -11.81 -3.13
N ILE A 137 8.46 -12.32 -3.84
CA ILE A 137 7.40 -13.19 -3.29
C ILE A 137 6.95 -14.18 -4.35
N ASP A 138 6.81 -15.45 -3.99
CA ASP A 138 6.28 -16.46 -4.89
C ASP A 138 4.89 -16.03 -5.44
N PRO A 139 4.67 -16.06 -6.77
CA PRO A 139 3.40 -15.64 -7.38
C PRO A 139 2.17 -16.34 -6.80
N SER A 140 2.30 -17.58 -6.31
CA SER A 140 1.20 -18.33 -5.68
C SER A 140 0.81 -17.79 -4.29
N CYS A 141 1.72 -17.10 -3.61
CA CYS A 141 1.48 -16.49 -2.29
C CYS A 141 0.86 -15.08 -2.41
N ALA A 142 1.13 -14.38 -3.51
CA ALA A 142 0.67 -13.00 -3.72
C ALA A 142 -0.86 -12.79 -3.57
N PRO A 143 -1.76 -13.67 -4.06
CA PRO A 143 -3.20 -13.49 -3.91
C PRO A 143 -3.65 -13.38 -2.46
N MET A 144 -3.11 -14.22 -1.56
CA MET A 144 -3.48 -14.18 -0.15
C MET A 144 -2.97 -12.92 0.55
N PHE A 145 -1.79 -12.42 0.19
CA PHE A 145 -1.29 -11.14 0.68
C PHE A 145 -2.23 -9.99 0.28
N ILE A 146 -2.65 -9.96 -0.99
CA ILE A 146 -3.59 -8.95 -1.49
C ILE A 146 -4.93 -9.03 -0.74
N VAL A 147 -5.48 -10.24 -0.55
CA VAL A 147 -6.72 -10.42 0.23
C VAL A 147 -6.57 -9.85 1.64
N MET A 148 -5.45 -10.11 2.31
CA MET A 148 -5.21 -9.64 3.68
C MET A 148 -5.00 -8.12 3.74
N GLN A 149 -4.39 -7.52 2.71
CA GLN A 149 -4.32 -6.07 2.57
C GLN A 149 -5.73 -5.47 2.39
N LEU A 150 -6.61 -6.11 1.61
CA LEU A 150 -8.01 -5.68 1.46
C LEU A 150 -8.82 -5.83 2.75
N VAL A 151 -8.57 -6.88 3.55
CA VAL A 151 -9.13 -7.00 4.91
C VAL A 151 -8.65 -5.81 5.76
N GLY A 152 -7.37 -5.46 5.67
CA GLY A 152 -6.80 -4.28 6.33
C GLY A 152 -7.48 -2.97 5.91
N VAL A 153 -7.86 -2.82 4.64
CA VAL A 153 -8.66 -1.67 4.16
C VAL A 153 -10.01 -1.60 4.89
N GLY A 154 -10.72 -2.73 5.00
CA GLY A 154 -11.99 -2.81 5.71
C GLY A 154 -11.86 -2.45 7.19
N VAL A 155 -10.89 -3.06 7.88
CA VAL A 155 -10.62 -2.80 9.31
C VAL A 155 -10.24 -1.33 9.53
N ALA A 156 -9.33 -0.78 8.73
CA ALA A 156 -8.93 0.63 8.82
C ALA A 156 -10.12 1.57 8.63
N SER A 157 -11.01 1.26 7.68
CA SER A 157 -12.19 2.08 7.39
C SER A 157 -13.11 2.18 8.60
N VAL A 158 -13.38 1.05 9.27
CA VAL A 158 -14.18 1.01 10.51
C VAL A 158 -13.50 1.82 11.61
N LEU A 159 -12.19 1.61 11.84
CA LEU A 159 -11.44 2.33 12.86
C LEU A 159 -11.41 3.85 12.60
N LEU A 160 -11.25 4.27 11.35
CA LEU A 160 -11.25 5.68 10.97
C LEU A 160 -12.60 6.33 11.26
N LEU A 161 -13.71 5.66 10.92
CA LEU A 161 -15.06 6.14 11.23
C LEU A 161 -15.29 6.27 12.73
N ALA A 162 -14.78 5.34 13.54
CA ALA A 162 -14.93 5.36 14.99
C ALA A 162 -14.03 6.40 15.69
N LEU A 163 -12.76 6.51 15.29
CA LEU A 163 -11.75 7.32 15.99
C LEU A 163 -11.64 8.76 15.46
N PHE A 164 -12.00 8.98 14.19
CA PHE A 164 -11.91 10.28 13.53
C PHE A 164 -13.23 10.60 12.83
N PRO A 165 -14.35 10.76 13.57
CA PRO A 165 -15.64 11.07 12.97
C PRO A 165 -15.60 12.41 12.24
N VAL A 166 -16.27 12.50 11.08
CA VAL A 166 -16.48 13.78 10.39
C VAL A 166 -17.56 14.53 11.15
N SER A 167 -17.26 15.73 11.65
CA SER A 167 -18.26 16.58 12.31
C SER A 167 -19.44 16.82 11.37
N ALA A 168 -20.67 16.65 11.86
CA ALA A 168 -21.86 17.02 11.10
C ALA A 168 -21.80 18.52 10.77
N PRO A 169 -22.29 18.96 9.59
CA PRO A 169 -22.47 20.38 9.32
C PRO A 169 -23.32 20.98 10.44
N THR A 170 -22.83 22.04 11.08
CA THR A 170 -23.66 22.86 11.95
C THR A 170 -24.58 23.68 11.05
N ASP A 171 -25.89 23.42 11.13
CA ASP A 171 -26.94 24.23 10.50
C ASP A 171 -26.88 25.71 10.95
#